data_AF-A0A938GMF8-F1
#
_entry.id   AF-A0A938GMF8-F1
#
_cell.length_a   1.000
_cell.length_b   1.000
_cell.length_c   1.000
_cell.angle_alpha   90.00
_cell.angle_beta   90.00
_cell.angle_gamma   90.00
#
_symmetry.space_group_name_H-M   'P 1'
#
loop_
_entity.id
_entity.type
_entity.pdbx_description
1 polymer ?
#
loop_
_entity_poly.entity_id
_entity_poly.type
_entity_poly.pdbx_seq_one_letter_code
_entity_poly.pdbx_strand_id
1 'polypeptide(L)' 'MHHDPADESQEWFRLAPLDRWRASMKLWTQYLAQGGSLDPEPDSQSPFDFPELRGSRPVDGRTGLRVLRRGRV' A
#
# COMPACT_ATOMS: atom_id res chain seq x y z
N MET A 1 -15.92 -7.87 24.87
CA MET A 1 -14.46 -8.09 24.91
C MET A 1 -13.85 -6.96 24.10
N HIS A 2 -13.19 -6.01 24.76
CA HIS A 2 -12.46 -4.95 24.07
C HIS A 2 -11.04 -5.48 23.86
N HIS A 3 -10.64 -5.68 22.61
CA HIS A 3 -9.28 -6.11 22.29
C HIS A 3 -8.41 -4.84 22.24
N ASP A 4 -7.25 -4.86 22.90
CA ASP A 4 -6.33 -3.73 22.85
C ASP A 4 -5.70 -3.68 21.45
N PRO A 5 -5.62 -2.53 20.75
CA PRO A 5 -4.89 -2.43 19.48
C PRO A 5 -3.43 -2.93 19.56
N ALA A 6 -2.82 -2.88 20.75
CA ALA A 6 -1.52 -3.48 20.99
C ALA A 6 -1.54 -5.03 20.88
N ASP A 7 -2.62 -5.68 21.29
CA ASP A 7 -2.79 -7.12 21.23
C ASP A 7 -2.92 -7.61 19.77
N GLU A 8 -3.68 -6.89 18.92
CA GLU A 8 -3.85 -7.25 17.48
C GLU A 8 -2.50 -7.21 16.76
N SER A 9 -1.73 -6.15 17.06
CA SER A 9 -0.39 -5.96 16.51
C SER A 9 0.54 -7.11 16.93
N GLN A 10 0.45 -7.55 18.18
CA GLN A 10 1.30 -8.61 18.71
C GLN A 10 0.95 -9.99 18.13
N GLU A 11 -0.34 -10.29 17.94
CA GLU A 11 -0.80 -11.50 17.26
C GLU A 11 -0.29 -11.57 15.81
N TRP A 12 -0.31 -10.45 15.09
CA TRP A 12 0.24 -10.35 13.74
C TRP A 12 1.74 -10.69 13.66
N PHE A 13 2.52 -10.25 14.65
CA PHE A 13 3.96 -10.56 14.74
C PHE A 13 4.25 -12.00 15.15
N ARG A 14 3.32 -12.69 15.82
CA ARG A 14 3.46 -14.11 16.17
C ARG A 14 3.29 -15.05 14.97
N LEU A 15 2.63 -14.61 13.89
CA LEU A 15 2.46 -15.41 12.68
C LEU A 15 3.81 -15.79 12.05
N ALA A 16 3.89 -17.00 11.49
CA ALA A 16 5.02 -17.37 10.65
C ALA A 16 5.12 -16.44 9.43
N PRO A 17 6.33 -16.17 8.89
CA PRO A 17 6.51 -15.24 7.79
C PRO A 17 5.61 -15.52 6.57
N LEU A 18 5.43 -16.80 6.23
CA LEU A 18 4.59 -17.21 5.10
C LEU A 18 3.10 -16.95 5.35
N ASP A 19 2.62 -17.21 6.56
CA ASP A 19 1.21 -17.00 6.91
C ASP A 19 0.88 -15.51 7.00
N ARG A 20 1.81 -14.71 7.52
CA ARG A 20 1.71 -13.25 7.49
C ARG A 20 1.64 -12.74 6.06
N TRP A 21 2.51 -13.22 5.17
CA TRP A 21 2.47 -12.87 3.74
C TRP A 21 1.11 -13.19 3.11
N ARG A 22 0.57 -14.39 3.34
CA ARG A 22 -0.75 -14.78 2.84
C ARG A 22 -1.86 -13.88 3.38
N ALA A 23 -1.81 -13.50 4.65
CA ALA A 23 -2.77 -12.58 5.24
C ALA A 23 -2.64 -11.17 4.62
N SER A 24 -1.41 -10.67 4.41
CA SER A 24 -1.16 -9.41 3.69
C SER A 24 -1.74 -9.43 2.28
N MET A 25 -1.62 -10.54 1.54
CA MET A 25 -2.18 -10.66 0.19
C MET A 25 -3.72 -10.60 0.17
N LYS A 26 -4.39 -11.10 1.22
CA LYS A 26 -5.85 -10.98 1.35
C LYS A 26 -6.25 -9.52 1.57
N LEU A 27 -5.57 -8.82 2.49
CA LEU A 27 -5.79 -7.40 2.74
C LEU A 27 -5.52 -6.56 1.49
N TRP A 28 -4.43 -6.88 0.78
CA TRP A 28 -4.06 -6.22 -0.47
C TRP A 28 -5.15 -6.36 -1.55
N THR A 29 -5.73 -7.55 -1.69
CA THR A 29 -6.82 -7.79 -2.65
C THR A 29 -8.06 -6.95 -2.30
N GLN A 30 -8.40 -6.86 -1.01
CA GLN A 30 -9.52 -6.04 -0.54
C GLN A 30 -9.27 -4.55 -0.75
N TYR A 31 -8.06 -4.09 -0.43
CA TYR A 31 -7.63 -2.70 -0.65
C TYR A 31 -7.80 -2.29 -2.11
N LEU A 32 -7.32 -3.11 -3.06
CA LEU A 32 -7.50 -2.86 -4.49
C LEU A 32 -8.98 -2.91 -4.91
N ALA A 33 -9.76 -3.84 -4.37
CA ALA A 33 -11.19 -3.95 -4.67
C ALA A 33 -11.99 -2.71 -4.21
N GLN A 34 -11.52 -2.02 -3.17
CA GLN A 34 -12.10 -0.77 -2.67
C GLN A 34 -11.60 0.47 -3.42
N GLY A 35 -10.82 0.30 -4.50
CA GLY A 35 -10.23 1.40 -5.27
C GLY A 35 -8.95 1.97 -4.65
N GLY A 36 -8.32 1.26 -3.73
CA GLY A 36 -7.05 1.65 -3.16
C GLY A 36 -5.94 1.71 -4.20
N SER A 37 -5.05 2.70 -4.08
CA SER A 37 -3.90 2.93 -4.95
C SER A 37 -2.63 3.15 -4.12
N LEU A 38 -1.52 2.51 -4.50
CA LEU A 38 -0.21 2.82 -3.90
C LEU A 38 0.37 4.15 -4.38
N ASP A 39 -0.40 4.94 -5.13
CA ASP A 39 -0.10 6.34 -5.36
C ASP A 39 -0.61 7.14 -4.16
N PRO A 40 0.27 7.53 -3.20
CA PRO A 40 -0.19 8.29 -2.05
C PRO A 40 -0.78 9.62 -2.52
N GLU A 41 -1.82 10.09 -1.83
CA GLU A 41 -2.27 11.45 -2.06
C GLU A 41 -1.12 12.40 -1.66
N PRO A 42 -0.74 13.36 -2.52
CA PRO A 42 0.31 14.33 -2.18
C PRO A 42 -0.02 15.07 -0.89
N ASP A 43 0.98 15.18 -0.01
CA ASP A 43 0.87 15.94 1.23
C ASP A 43 0.70 17.43 0.92
N SER A 44 -0.50 17.95 1.19
CA SER A 44 -0.85 19.35 0.95
C SER A 44 -0.13 20.35 1.87
N GLN A 45 0.53 19.86 2.91
CA GLN A 45 1.34 20.66 3.82
C GLN A 45 2.84 20.60 3.49
N SER A 46 3.22 19.82 2.47
CA SER A 46 4.61 19.74 2.04
C SER A 46 5.07 21.08 1.45
N PRO A 47 6.25 21.59 1.83
CA PRO A 47 6.84 22.77 1.19
C PRO A 47 7.22 22.51 -0.27
N PHE A 48 7.13 21.27 -0.74
CA PHE A 48 7.36 20.86 -2.13
C PHE A 48 6.06 20.52 -2.89
N ASP A 49 4.89 20.80 -2.32
CA ASP A 49 3.62 20.59 -3.01
C ASP A 49 3.32 21.76 -3.98
N PHE A 50 3.88 21.66 -5.18
CA PHE A 50 3.64 22.60 -6.28
C PHE A 50 2.59 22.01 -7.24
N PRO A 51 1.34 22.52 -7.28
CA PRO A 51 0.29 22.00 -8.14
C PRO A 51 0.67 21.90 -9.62
N GLU A 52 1.45 22.86 -10.10
CA GLU A 52 1.96 22.94 -11.47
C GLU A 52 2.98 21.85 -11.84
N LEU A 53 3.61 21.22 -10.84
CA LEU A 53 4.57 20.13 -11.05
C LEU A 53 3.91 18.74 -10.93
N ARG A 54 2.62 18.66 -10.59
CA ARG A 54 1.91 17.39 -10.44
C ARG A 54 1.72 16.73 -11.82
N GLY A 55 2.25 15.51 -11.97
CA GLY A 55 2.07 14.70 -13.17
C GLY A 55 0.65 14.12 -13.28
N SER A 56 0.22 13.80 -14.50
CA SER A 56 -1.04 13.07 -14.69
C SER A 56 -0.93 11.65 -14.14
N ARG A 57 -1.94 11.22 -13.38
CA ARG A 57 -2.05 9.82 -12.92
C ARG A 57 -2.13 8.87 -14.13
N PRO A 58 -1.56 7.66 -14.05
CA PRO A 58 -1.72 6.65 -15.10
C PRO A 58 -3.21 6.39 -15.39
N VAL A 59 -3.56 6.36 -16.67
CA VAL A 59 -4.95 6.17 -17.15
C VAL A 59 -5.53 4.80 -16.76
N ASP A 60 -4.67 3.80 -16.54
CA ASP A 60 -5.07 2.45 -16.17
C ASP A 60 -5.32 2.29 -14.66
N GLY A 61 -5.33 3.40 -13.91
CA GLY A 61 -5.56 3.41 -12.46
C GLY A 61 -4.47 2.71 -11.66
N ARG A 62 -3.37 2.32 -12.33
CA ARG A 62 -2.22 1.73 -11.66
C ARG A 62 -1.41 2.82 -10.97
N THR A 63 -0.68 2.39 -9.95
CA THR A 63 0.29 3.21 -9.27
C THR A 63 1.33 3.77 -10.26
N GLY A 64 1.72 5.04 -10.10
CA GLY A 64 2.75 5.70 -10.90
C GLY A 64 4.18 5.14 -10.72
N LEU A 65 4.35 4.13 -9.86
CA LEU A 65 5.61 3.42 -9.67
C LEU A 65 5.95 2.58 -10.89
N ARG A 66 7.20 2.69 -11.33
CA ARG A 66 7.73 1.90 -12.43
C ARG A 66 7.80 0.41 -12.04
N VAL A 67 7.02 -0.44 -12.70
CA VAL A 67 7.09 -1.89 -12.53
C VAL A 67 8.43 -2.40 -13.09
N LEU A 68 9.39 -2.68 -12.21
CA LEU A 68 10.63 -3.34 -12.60
C LEU A 68 10.37 -4.84 -12.76
N ARG A 69 10.33 -5.32 -14.00
CA ARG A 69 10.36 -6.77 -14.27
C ARG A 69 11.78 -7.24 -13.92
N ARG A 70 11.90 -8.22 -13.02
CA ARG A 70 13.16 -8.94 -12.86
C ARG A 70 13.51 -9.58 -14.19
N GLY A 71 14.55 -9.10 -14.85
CA GLY A 71 15.27 -9.90 -15.83
C GLY A 71 15.81 -11.14 -15.11
N ARG A 72 15.73 -12.31 -15.75
CA ARG A 72 16.44 -13.49 -15.25
C ARG A 72 17.91 -13.09 -15.06
N VAL A 73 18.41 -13.21 -13.84
CA VAL A 73 19.85 -13.34 -13.57
C VAL A 73 20.20 -14.80 -13.80
#